data_AF-A0AAU6TKD0-F1
#
_entry.id   AF-A0AAU6TKD0-F1
#
_cell.length_a   1.000
_cell.length_b   1.000
_cell.length_c   1.000
_cell.angle_alpha   90.00
_cell.angle_beta   90.00
_cell.angle_gamma   90.00
#
_symmetry.space_group_name_H-M   'P 1'
#
loop_
_entity.id
_entity.type
_entity.pdbx_description
1 polymer ?
#
loop_
_entity_poly.entity_id
_entity_poly.type
_entity_poly.pdbx_seq_one_letter_code
_entity_poly.pdbx_strand_id
1 'polypeptide(L)' 'MSPLPTLDDAPDEIKLAVDLIYLLESNQVDPRTALLALDYVKRDLESKLKEDK' A
#
# COMPACT_ATOMS: atom_id res chain seq x y z
N MET A 1 30.00 -4.68 -3.00
CA MET A 1 28.67 -4.54 -2.39
C MET A 1 27.87 -3.67 -3.34
N SER A 2 27.06 -4.26 -4.21
CA SER A 2 26.20 -3.46 -5.10
C SER A 2 25.23 -2.67 -4.22
N PRO A 3 25.05 -1.35 -4.42
CA PRO A 3 24.07 -0.60 -3.65
C PRO A 3 22.70 -1.21 -3.95
N LEU A 4 21.95 -1.55 -2.90
CA LEU A 4 20.53 -1.83 -3.04
C LEU A 4 19.92 -0.59 -3.71
N PRO A 5 19.06 -0.74 -4.75
CA PRO A 5 18.32 0.39 -5.29
C PRO A 5 17.65 1.09 -4.11
N THR A 6 18.03 2.34 -3.89
CA THR A 6 17.45 3.17 -2.84
C THR A 6 15.95 3.24 -3.10
N LEU A 7 15.14 3.18 -2.04
CA LEU A 7 13.68 3.24 -2.14
C LEU A 7 13.22 4.44 -2.99
N ASP A 8 14.03 5.49 -3.10
CA ASP A 8 13.87 6.64 -3.99
C ASP A 8 13.72 6.32 -5.48
N ASP A 9 14.30 5.24 -6.00
CA ASP A 9 14.19 4.85 -7.42
C ASP A 9 13.06 3.84 -7.68
N ALA A 10 12.32 3.42 -6.64
CA ALA A 10 11.23 2.47 -6.79
C ALA A 10 9.99 3.13 -7.46
N PRO A 11 9.17 2.35 -8.19
CA PRO A 11 7.86 2.79 -8.66
C PRO A 11 6.98 3.32 -7.52
N ASP A 12 6.10 4.27 -7.81
CA ASP A 12 5.27 4.94 -6.82
C ASP A 12 4.38 3.95 -6.04
N GLU A 13 3.87 2.91 -6.71
CA GLU A 13 3.09 1.84 -6.09
C GLU A 13 3.89 1.03 -5.07
N ILE A 14 5.21 0.87 -5.29
CA ILE A 14 6.09 0.14 -4.37
C ILE A 14 6.41 1.01 -3.16
N LYS A 15 6.71 2.29 -3.37
CA LYS A 15 6.93 3.24 -2.27
C LYS A 15 5.71 3.34 -1.37
N LEU A 16 4.53 3.49 -1.96
CA LEU A 16 3.26 3.55 -1.23
C LEU A 16 2.99 2.27 -0.44
N ALA A 17 3.28 1.09 -1.03
CA ALA A 17 3.12 -0.17 -0.32
C ALA A 17 4.03 -0.24 0.92
N VAL A 18 5.28 0.21 0.82
CA VAL A 18 6.21 0.28 1.96
C VAL A 18 5.70 1.23 3.04
N ASP A 19 5.24 2.42 2.67
CA ASP A 19 4.69 3.40 3.61
C ASP A 19 3.45 2.86 4.33
N LEU A 20 2.56 2.18 3.60
CA LEU A 20 1.36 1.55 4.18
C LEU A 20 1.71 0.43 5.16
N ILE A 21 2.69 -0.42 4.83
CA ILE A 21 3.17 -1.47 5.74
C ILE A 21 3.71 -0.84 7.02
N TYR A 22 4.58 0.17 6.89
CA TYR A 22 5.14 0.87 8.04
C TYR A 22 4.07 1.50 8.92
N LEU A 23 3.05 2.12 8.32
CA LEU A 23 1.92 2.72 9.05
C LEU A 23 1.13 1.65 9.83
N LEU A 24 0.81 0.52 9.20
CA LEU A 24 0.04 -0.56 9.83
C LEU A 24 0.82 -1.19 10.99
N GLU A 25 2.12 -1.44 10.81
CA GLU A 25 2.99 -1.98 11.85
C GLU A 25 3.17 -1.00 13.02
N SER A 26 3.37 0.29 12.73
CA SER A 26 3.51 1.34 13.75
C SER A 26 2.26 1.49 14.62
N ASN A 27 1.09 1.19 14.06
CA ASN A 27 -0.19 1.19 14.76
C ASN A 27 -0.57 -0.18 15.36
N GLN A 28 0.32 -1.18 15.28
CA GLN A 28 0.11 -2.54 15.78
C GLN A 28 -1.19 -3.18 15.24
N VAL A 29 -1.53 -2.88 13.98
CA VAL A 29 -2.73 -3.43 13.34
C VAL A 29 -2.51 -4.91 13.08
N ASP A 30 -3.45 -5.74 13.52
CA ASP A 30 -3.42 -7.17 13.22
C ASP A 30 -3.41 -7.40 11.69
N PRO A 31 -2.50 -8.24 11.15
CA PRO A 31 -2.37 -8.44 9.72
C PRO A 31 -3.65 -8.92 9.03
N ARG A 32 -4.50 -9.71 9.70
CA ARG A 32 -5.77 -10.16 9.12
C ARG A 32 -6.75 -9.01 9.01
N THR A 33 -6.79 -8.16 10.04
CA THR A 33 -7.57 -6.92 10.03
C THR A 33 -7.08 -5.96 8.94
N ALA A 34 -5.77 -5.80 8.79
CA ALA A 34 -5.17 -4.98 7.74
C ALA A 34 -5.54 -5.47 6.34
N LEU A 35 -5.48 -6.78 6.08
CA LEU A 35 -5.86 -7.36 4.80
C LEU A 35 -7.33 -7.11 4.46
N LEU A 36 -8.24 -7.28 5.43
CA LEU A 36 -9.66 -6.98 5.23
C LEU A 36 -9.88 -5.50 4.93
N ALA A 37 -9.22 -4.59 5.66
CA ALA A 37 -9.29 -3.15 5.42
C ALA A 37 -8.78 -2.77 4.03
N LEU A 38 -7.64 -3.32 3.61
CA LEU A 38 -7.06 -3.07 2.28
C LEU A 38 -7.97 -3.58 1.16
N ASP A 39 -8.71 -4.67 1.36
CA ASP A 39 -9.71 -5.14 0.38
C ASP A 39 -10.87 -4.16 0.24
N TYR A 40 -11.34 -3.54 1.33
CA TYR A 40 -12.34 -2.46 1.24
C TYR A 40 -11.79 -1.24 0.51
N VAL A 41 -10.57 -0.80 0.82
CA VAL A 41 -9.92 0.34 0.14
C VAL A 41 -9.76 0.06 -1.35
N LYS A 42 -9.30 -1.15 -1.71
CA LYS A 42 -9.17 -1.57 -3.11
C LYS A 42 -10.50 -1.44 -3.86
N ARG A 43 -11.59 -1.98 -3.29
CA ARG A 43 -12.92 -1.93 -3.91
C ARG A 43 -13.44 -0.50 -4.09
N ASP A 44 -13.17 0.39 -3.14
CA ASP A 44 -13.51 1.82 -3.25
C ASP A 44 -12.75 2.50 -4.41
N LEU A 45 -11.44 2.28 -4.49
CA LEU A 45 -10.62 2.80 -5.59
C LEU A 45 -11.05 2.24 -6.96
N GLU A 46 -11.33 0.94 -7.05
CA GLU A 46 -11.86 0.31 -8.26
C GLU A 46 -13.23 0.87 -8.67
N SER A 47 -14.05 1.29 -7.70
CA SER A 47 -15.35 1.91 -7.98
C SER A 47 -15.16 3.32 -8.56
N LYS A 48 -14.28 4.12 -7.96
CA LYS A 48 -13.92 5.45 -8.48
C LYS A 48 -13.37 5.42 -9.91
N LEU A 49 -12.51 4.44 -10.22
CA LEU A 49 -11.99 4.24 -11.57
C LEU A 49 -13.07 3.85 -12.60
N LYS A 50 -14.22 3.33 -12.15
CA LYS A 50 -15.37 3.04 -13.02
C LYS A 50 -16.30 4.23 -13.17
N GLU A 51 -16.37 5.11 -12.17
CA GLU A 51 -17.16 6.35 -12.19
C GLU A 51 -16.50 7.45 -13.03
N ASP A 52 -15.16 7.43 -13.18
CA ASP A 52 -14.38 8.31 -14.07
C ASP A 52 -14.44 7.91 -15.57
N LYS A 53 -15.42 7.09 -15.98
CA LYS A 53 -15.69 6.72 -17.38
C LYS A 53 -17.03 7.25 -17.87
#